data_AF-A0A7X8EZR6-F1
#
_entry.id   AF-A0A7X8EZR6-F1
#
_cell.length_a   1.000
_cell.length_b   1.000
_cell.length_c   1.000
_cell.angle_alpha   90.00
_cell.angle_beta   90.00
_cell.angle_gamma   90.00
#
_symmetry.space_group_name_H-M   'P 1'
#
loop_
_entity.id
_entity.type
_entity.pdbx_description
1 polymer ?
#
loop_
_entity_poly.entity_id
_entity_poly.type
_entity_poly.pdbx_seq_one_letter_code
_entity_poly.pdbx_strand_id
1 'polypeptide(L)'
;MAVTAAGQPQHGRPIAEGHLVAGVEGRVVYDPNDSQWAFIPKEPITDGKGLLSAGESVALLTCSVLEQMAQLAGEQKTIDVRLWAMATEYRGQNFLFSLYFLPLKEAEKDLSKPTAPDSIESKDADQTEKKTKESILPSEIVAMMKDQRTPDLRRLDELVVVSTDHNLIHRTGLIERRGDEMVFTPDAFGQNVAKESYRLLPCQTLLAVERQMQRTLGRSRYVISGVITEYEGQMYLLPRRAVRTYSHGNFTP
;
A
#
# COMPACT_ATOMS: atom_id res chain seq x y z
N MET A 1 20.22 4.92 -38.15
CA MET A 1 19.43 3.94 -37.39
C MET A 1 18.88 4.65 -36.17
N ALA A 2 17.58 4.97 -36.18
CA ALA A 2 16.93 5.66 -35.07
C ALA A 2 16.45 4.60 -34.07
N VAL A 3 16.92 4.70 -32.83
CA VAL A 3 16.48 3.85 -31.73
C VAL A 3 15.14 4.38 -31.22
N THR A 4 14.15 3.52 -31.29
CA THR A 4 12.75 3.70 -30.90
C THR A 4 12.67 4.14 -29.44
N ALA A 5 12.12 5.32 -29.18
CA ALA A 5 11.73 5.74 -27.85
C ALA A 5 10.60 4.82 -27.36
N ALA A 6 10.85 4.09 -26.28
CA ALA A 6 9.84 3.30 -25.59
C ALA A 6 8.69 4.22 -25.19
N GLY A 7 7.49 3.92 -25.69
CA GLY A 7 6.29 4.68 -25.40
C GLY A 7 6.01 4.70 -23.91
N GLN A 8 5.84 5.90 -23.36
CA GLN A 8 5.30 6.08 -22.02
C GLN A 8 3.91 5.41 -21.97
N PRO A 9 3.60 4.61 -20.94
CA PRO A 9 2.27 4.05 -20.79
C PRO A 9 1.26 5.21 -20.68
N GLN A 10 0.19 5.16 -21.46
CA GLN A 10 -0.89 6.15 -21.39
C GLN A 10 -1.47 6.09 -19.97
N HIS A 11 -1.13 7.07 -19.13
CA HIS A 11 -1.63 7.12 -17.77
C HIS A 11 -3.13 7.38 -17.85
N GLY A 12 -3.92 6.38 -17.43
CA GLY A 12 -5.30 6.62 -17.05
C GLY A 12 -5.35 7.75 -16.03
N ARG A 13 -6.49 8.43 -15.93
CA ARG A 13 -6.71 9.43 -14.88
C ARG A 13 -6.33 8.83 -13.51
N PRO A 14 -5.69 9.59 -12.59
CA PRO A 14 -5.44 9.10 -11.24
C PRO A 14 -6.74 8.65 -10.56
N ILE A 15 -6.64 7.58 -9.76
CA ILE A 15 -7.70 7.10 -8.87
C ILE A 15 -8.04 8.22 -7.89
N ALA A 16 -9.33 8.45 -7.63
CA ALA A 16 -9.78 9.48 -6.72
C ALA A 16 -9.27 9.28 -5.29
N GLU A 17 -8.94 10.39 -4.63
CA GLU A 17 -8.57 10.39 -3.22
C GLU A 17 -9.65 9.77 -2.33
N GLY A 18 -9.23 8.92 -1.40
CA GLY A 18 -10.10 8.22 -0.47
C GLY A 18 -10.69 6.92 -1.02
N HIS A 19 -10.43 6.56 -2.28
CA HIS A 19 -10.85 5.27 -2.82
C HIS A 19 -10.20 4.11 -2.04
N LEU A 20 -11.02 3.14 -1.64
CA LEU A 20 -10.56 1.96 -0.91
C LEU A 20 -10.16 0.86 -1.90
N VAL A 21 -8.87 0.55 -1.92
CA VAL A 21 -8.33 -0.65 -2.54
C VAL A 21 -8.66 -1.83 -1.63
N ALA A 22 -9.53 -2.73 -2.09
CA ALA A 22 -10.09 -3.79 -1.26
C ALA A 22 -9.45 -5.16 -1.57
N GLY A 23 -8.35 -5.46 -0.90
CA GLY A 23 -7.74 -6.79 -0.90
C GLY A 23 -7.22 -7.19 -2.28
N VAL A 24 -6.43 -6.32 -2.90
CA VAL A 24 -5.80 -6.56 -4.20
C VAL A 24 -4.49 -7.30 -3.99
N GLU A 25 -4.25 -8.35 -4.76
CA GLU A 25 -2.98 -9.05 -4.72
C GLU A 25 -1.91 -8.31 -5.51
N GLY A 26 -0.69 -8.33 -4.98
CA GLY A 26 0.44 -7.71 -5.62
C GLY A 26 1.75 -8.02 -4.91
N ARG A 27 2.79 -7.35 -5.35
CA ARG A 27 4.13 -7.44 -4.76
C ARG A 27 4.52 -6.08 -4.21
N VAL A 28 4.96 -6.05 -2.97
CA VAL A 28 5.59 -4.87 -2.36
C VAL A 28 7.09 -5.00 -2.54
N VAL A 29 7.73 -3.99 -3.13
CA VAL A 29 9.16 -3.96 -3.45
C VAL A 29 9.75 -2.65 -2.96
N TYR A 30 10.94 -2.68 -2.37
CA TYR A 30 11.71 -1.48 -2.09
C TYR A 30 12.50 -1.04 -3.33
N ASP A 31 12.28 0.19 -3.79
CA ASP A 31 13.10 0.80 -4.84
C ASP A 31 14.31 1.53 -4.20
N PRO A 32 15.55 1.07 -4.45
CA PRO A 32 16.74 1.73 -3.92
C PRO A 32 17.04 3.08 -4.58
N ASN A 33 16.52 3.36 -5.77
CA ASN A 33 16.79 4.63 -6.47
C ASN A 33 16.00 5.77 -5.83
N ASP A 34 14.71 5.53 -5.58
CA ASP A 34 13.81 6.51 -4.97
C ASP A 34 13.76 6.39 -3.43
N SER A 35 14.49 5.41 -2.87
CA SER A 35 14.50 5.08 -1.44
C SER A 35 13.08 4.90 -0.87
N GLN A 36 12.18 4.33 -1.67
CA GLN A 36 10.75 4.26 -1.37
C GLN A 36 10.20 2.86 -1.66
N TRP A 37 9.24 2.43 -0.85
CA TRP A 37 8.49 1.21 -1.11
C TRP A 37 7.38 1.44 -2.14
N ALA A 38 7.24 0.52 -3.08
CA ALA A 38 6.19 0.51 -4.08
C ALA A 38 5.39 -0.78 -4.05
N PHE A 39 4.12 -0.70 -4.43
CA PHE A 39 3.24 -1.83 -4.65
C PHE A 39 3.03 -2.03 -6.15
N ILE A 40 3.17 -3.27 -6.61
CA ILE A 40 2.95 -3.68 -7.99
C ILE A 40 1.72 -4.60 -7.98
N PRO A 41 0.54 -4.12 -8.37
CA PRO A 41 -0.67 -4.91 -8.32
C PRO A 41 -0.67 -5.95 -9.45
N LYS A 42 -1.18 -7.15 -9.20
CA LYS A 42 -1.36 -8.18 -10.23
C LYS A 42 -2.58 -7.94 -11.11
N GLU A 43 -3.55 -7.22 -10.56
CA GLU A 43 -4.81 -6.88 -11.21
C GLU A 43 -4.96 -5.35 -11.27
N PRO A 44 -5.62 -4.79 -12.29
CA PRO A 44 -5.83 -3.36 -12.36
C PRO A 44 -6.71 -2.86 -11.20
N ILE A 45 -6.39 -1.69 -10.65
CA ILE A 45 -7.16 -1.03 -9.60
C ILE A 45 -7.91 0.15 -10.23
N THR A 46 -9.23 0.22 -10.04
CA THR A 46 -10.05 1.29 -10.61
C THR A 46 -11.17 1.72 -9.67
N ASP A 47 -11.45 3.02 -9.64
CA ASP A 47 -12.63 3.61 -9.00
C ASP A 47 -13.79 3.86 -9.99
N GLY A 48 -13.69 3.32 -11.21
CA GLY A 48 -14.60 3.54 -12.32
C GLY A 48 -14.30 4.78 -13.19
N LYS A 49 -13.37 5.66 -12.78
CA LYS A 49 -12.95 6.85 -13.53
C LYS A 49 -11.45 6.91 -13.78
N GLY A 50 -10.68 6.57 -12.76
CA GLY A 50 -9.23 6.39 -12.80
C GLY A 50 -8.83 4.93 -12.85
N LEU A 51 -7.60 4.69 -13.26
CA LEU A 51 -7.06 3.35 -13.46
C LEU A 51 -5.58 3.34 -13.09
N LEU A 52 -5.23 2.42 -12.19
CA LEU A 52 -3.86 1.96 -12.01
C LEU A 52 -3.73 0.61 -12.70
N SER A 53 -2.78 0.48 -13.61
CA SER A 53 -2.64 -0.73 -14.43
C SER A 53 -2.04 -1.88 -13.62
N ALA A 54 -2.40 -3.12 -13.97
CA ALA A 54 -1.68 -4.28 -13.47
C ALA A 54 -0.20 -4.20 -13.89
N GLY A 55 0.71 -4.53 -12.97
CA GLY A 55 2.16 -4.45 -13.19
C GLY A 55 2.76 -3.04 -13.06
N GLU A 56 1.93 -2.00 -12.90
CA GLU A 56 2.40 -0.63 -12.70
C GLU A 56 2.78 -0.40 -11.23
N SER A 57 3.99 0.10 -10.98
CA SER A 57 4.43 0.41 -9.62
C SER A 57 3.75 1.67 -9.08
N VAL A 58 3.08 1.57 -7.95
CA VAL A 58 2.53 2.70 -7.21
C VAL A 58 3.22 2.87 -5.86
N ALA A 59 3.61 4.10 -5.55
CA ALA A 59 4.32 4.42 -4.32
C ALA A 59 3.45 4.19 -3.06
N LEU A 60 4.03 3.57 -2.04
CA LEU A 60 3.42 3.40 -0.72
C LEU A 60 3.79 4.59 0.18
N LEU A 61 2.81 5.07 0.93
CA LEU A 61 3.01 6.10 1.94
C LEU A 61 3.62 5.49 3.21
N THR A 62 4.49 6.25 3.87
CA THR A 62 5.10 5.85 5.14
C THR A 62 4.03 5.75 6.23
N CYS A 63 3.78 4.53 6.70
CA CYS A 63 2.83 4.22 7.76
C CYS A 63 3.24 2.96 8.52
N SER A 64 2.62 2.74 9.67
CA SER A 64 2.91 1.60 10.57
C SER A 64 2.72 0.25 9.87
N VAL A 65 1.73 0.15 8.98
CA VAL A 65 1.49 -1.05 8.18
C VAL A 65 2.60 -1.28 7.15
N LEU A 66 3.13 -0.21 6.54
CA LEU A 66 4.29 -0.31 5.65
C LEU A 66 5.54 -0.74 6.42
N GLU A 67 5.73 -0.26 7.64
CA GLU A 67 6.84 -0.67 8.50
C GLU A 67 6.80 -2.18 8.77
N GLN A 68 5.62 -2.73 9.10
CA GLN A 68 5.44 -4.17 9.27
C GLN A 68 5.74 -4.95 7.99
N MET A 69 5.27 -4.47 6.82
CA MET A 69 5.61 -5.10 5.54
C MET A 69 7.12 -5.07 5.27
N ALA A 70 7.78 -3.95 5.56
CA ALA A 70 9.23 -3.80 5.40
C ALA A 70 10.00 -4.77 6.32
N GLN A 71 9.57 -4.94 7.56
CA GLN A 71 10.15 -5.90 8.51
C GLN A 71 10.01 -7.35 8.01
N LEU A 72 8.83 -7.73 7.51
CA LEU A 72 8.59 -9.08 6.98
C LEU A 72 9.34 -9.35 5.67
N ALA A 73 9.53 -8.33 4.84
CA ALA A 73 10.29 -8.44 3.60
C ALA A 73 11.79 -8.70 3.88
N GLY A 74 12.30 -8.26 5.04
CA GLY A 74 13.67 -8.50 5.49
C GLY A 74 14.71 -8.11 4.45
N GLU A 75 15.77 -8.91 4.33
CA GLU A 75 16.87 -8.67 3.38
C GLU A 75 16.44 -8.78 1.92
N GLN A 76 15.38 -9.54 1.62
CA GLN A 76 14.89 -9.70 0.25
C GLN A 76 14.28 -8.39 -0.28
N LYS A 77 13.87 -7.48 0.62
CA LYS A 77 13.25 -6.20 0.29
C LYS A 77 12.06 -6.32 -0.67
N THR A 78 11.41 -7.48 -0.67
CA THR A 78 10.26 -7.81 -1.49
C THR A 78 9.34 -8.77 -0.74
N ILE A 79 8.03 -8.61 -0.90
CA ILE A 79 7.03 -9.52 -0.32
C ILE A 79 5.76 -9.54 -1.17
N ASP A 80 5.25 -10.74 -1.47
CA ASP A 80 3.95 -10.91 -2.10
C ASP A 80 2.85 -10.76 -1.03
N VAL A 81 1.86 -9.90 -1.28
CA VAL A 81 0.79 -9.61 -0.32
C VAL A 81 -0.55 -9.45 -1.00
N ARG A 82 -1.62 -9.63 -0.22
CA ARG A 82 -2.93 -9.09 -0.49
C ARG A 82 -3.10 -7.80 0.31
N LEU A 83 -3.28 -6.68 -0.36
CA LEU A 83 -3.23 -5.34 0.23
C LEU A 83 -4.62 -4.69 0.30
N TRP A 84 -4.93 -4.13 1.46
CA TRP A 84 -6.00 -3.14 1.64
C TRP A 84 -5.36 -1.78 1.89
N ALA A 85 -5.69 -0.81 1.06
CA ALA A 85 -5.09 0.51 1.13
C ALA A 85 -6.10 1.60 0.73
N MET A 86 -5.83 2.83 1.17
CA MET A 86 -6.53 4.01 0.71
C MET A 86 -5.70 4.70 -0.37
N ALA A 87 -6.28 4.93 -1.54
CA ALA A 87 -5.64 5.71 -2.58
C ALA A 87 -5.64 7.20 -2.22
N THR A 88 -4.49 7.85 -2.37
CA THR A 88 -4.35 9.31 -2.29
C THR A 88 -3.83 9.83 -3.62
N GLU A 89 -4.02 11.11 -3.89
CA GLU A 89 -3.46 11.76 -5.07
C GLU A 89 -2.62 12.96 -4.64
N TYR A 90 -1.39 13.05 -5.12
CA TYR A 90 -0.54 14.21 -4.89
C TYR A 90 0.17 14.58 -6.18
N ARG A 91 0.03 15.85 -6.59
CA ARG A 91 0.61 16.40 -7.83
C ARG A 91 0.32 15.55 -9.09
N GLY A 92 -0.86 14.93 -9.16
CA GLY A 92 -1.30 14.13 -10.31
C GLY A 92 -0.78 12.69 -10.33
N GLN A 93 -0.16 12.22 -9.24
CA GLN A 93 0.27 10.83 -9.07
C GLN A 93 -0.51 10.18 -7.93
N ASN A 94 -0.78 8.87 -8.05
CA ASN A 94 -1.38 8.11 -6.98
C ASN A 94 -0.34 7.61 -5.98
N PHE A 95 -0.72 7.62 -4.71
CA PHE A 95 0.00 6.94 -3.64
C PHE A 95 -0.98 6.05 -2.88
N LEU A 96 -0.47 5.04 -2.19
CA LEU A 96 -1.29 4.13 -1.39
C LEU A 96 -0.93 4.26 0.09
N PHE A 97 -1.92 4.59 0.91
CA PHE A 97 -1.83 4.49 2.37
C PHE A 97 -2.30 3.10 2.81
N SER A 98 -1.38 2.24 3.23
CA SER A 98 -1.69 0.86 3.63
C SER A 98 -2.54 0.85 4.92
N LEU A 99 -3.65 0.13 4.87
CA LEU A 99 -4.57 -0.06 6.00
C LEU A 99 -4.41 -1.43 6.63
N TYR A 100 -4.19 -2.47 5.81
CA TYR A 100 -4.03 -3.85 6.22
C TYR A 100 -3.40 -4.67 5.10
N PHE A 101 -2.72 -5.76 5.42
CA PHE A 101 -2.21 -6.69 4.42
C PHE A 101 -2.22 -8.14 4.92
N LEU A 102 -2.21 -9.08 3.97
CA LEU A 102 -1.98 -10.50 4.23
C LEU A 102 -0.78 -10.97 3.41
N PRO A 103 0.28 -11.52 4.01
CA PRO A 103 1.40 -12.09 3.26
C PRO A 103 0.96 -13.35 2.53
N LEU A 104 1.38 -13.49 1.28
CA LEU A 104 1.13 -14.65 0.44
C LEU A 104 2.42 -15.45 0.27
N LYS A 105 2.34 -16.77 0.43
CA LYS A 105 3.40 -17.66 -0.04
C LYS A 105 3.25 -17.85 -1.55
N GLU A 106 4.35 -17.79 -2.29
CA GLU A 106 4.40 -18.46 -3.58
C GLU A 106 4.25 -19.95 -3.29
N ALA A 107 3.15 -20.56 -3.74
CA ALA A 107 3.12 -21.99 -3.90
C ALA A 107 4.22 -22.30 -4.92
N GLU A 108 5.31 -22.91 -4.47
CA GLU A 108 6.34 -23.45 -5.35
C GLU A 108 5.62 -24.31 -6.40
N LYS A 109 5.47 -23.77 -7.61
CA LYS A 109 5.16 -24.58 -8.79
C LYS A 109 6.43 -25.35 -9.06
N ASP A 110 6.54 -26.50 -8.40
CA ASP A 110 7.56 -27.49 -8.64
C ASP A 110 7.37 -28.03 -10.08
N LEU A 111 7.92 -27.28 -11.03
CA LEU A 111 8.06 -27.65 -12.43
C LEU A 111 9.32 -28.51 -12.54
N SER A 112 9.29 -29.70 -11.97
CA SER A 112 10.30 -30.74 -12.16
C SER A 112 9.69 -31.94 -12.89
N LYS A 113 9.60 -31.76 -14.22
CA LYS A 113 9.65 -32.75 -15.33
C LYS A 113 8.72 -33.99 -15.33
N PRO A 114 8.01 -34.25 -16.45
CA PRO A 114 7.43 -35.56 -16.73
C PRO A 114 8.55 -36.54 -17.09
N THR A 115 8.72 -37.61 -16.31
CA THR A 115 9.46 -38.79 -16.76
C THR A 115 8.53 -39.99 -16.68
N ALA A 116 8.01 -40.39 -17.84
CA ALA A 116 7.73 -41.78 -18.17
C ALA A 116 8.46 -42.04 -19.49
N PRO A 117 8.82 -43.29 -19.84
CA PRO A 117 8.47 -44.56 -19.21
C PRO A 117 9.71 -45.42 -18.89
N ASP A 118 9.58 -46.37 -17.97
CA ASP A 118 10.40 -47.58 -18.09
C ASP A 118 9.56 -48.83 -17.79
N SER A 119 9.73 -49.77 -18.72
CA SER A 119 8.96 -50.99 -18.89
C SER A 119 9.54 -52.07 -18.00
N ILE A 120 8.70 -52.78 -17.24
CA ILE A 120 9.02 -54.14 -16.79
C ILE A 120 7.81 -55.03 -17.08
N GLU A 121 7.96 -55.88 -18.10
CA GLU A 121 7.16 -57.09 -18.27
C GLU A 121 7.54 -58.12 -17.22
N SER A 122 6.55 -58.70 -16.54
CA SER A 122 6.55 -60.13 -16.23
C SER A 122 5.12 -60.61 -15.91
N LYS A 123 4.89 -61.86 -16.26
CA LYS A 123 3.62 -62.50 -16.63
C LYS A 123 2.77 -63.06 -15.48
N ASP A 124 1.49 -63.22 -15.84
CA ASP A 124 0.52 -64.28 -15.52
C ASP A 124 -0.36 -64.27 -14.24
N ALA A 125 -1.66 -64.36 -14.56
CA ALA A 125 -2.77 -65.06 -13.92
C ALA A 125 -3.58 -64.39 -12.78
N ASP A 126 -4.74 -63.88 -13.20
CA ASP A 126 -6.09 -64.21 -12.71
C ASP A 126 -6.89 -63.14 -11.94
N GLN A 127 -8.01 -62.77 -12.58
CA GLN A 127 -9.26 -62.14 -12.16
C GLN A 127 -9.32 -61.32 -10.86
N THR A 128 -9.59 -60.00 -10.98
CA THR A 128 -10.73 -59.39 -10.29
C THR A 128 -11.24 -58.13 -11.00
N GLU A 129 -12.49 -58.16 -11.45
CA GLU A 129 -13.27 -56.98 -11.80
C GLU A 129 -13.38 -56.04 -10.60
N LYS A 130 -13.04 -54.75 -10.77
CA LYS A 130 -13.71 -53.62 -10.09
C LYS A 130 -13.22 -52.25 -10.58
N LYS A 131 -14.13 -51.57 -11.29
CA LYS A 131 -14.35 -50.11 -11.31
C LYS A 131 -13.16 -49.24 -11.71
N THR A 132 -13.11 -48.97 -13.01
CA THR A 132 -12.89 -47.63 -13.57
C THR A 132 -13.64 -46.59 -12.73
N LYS A 133 -12.92 -45.89 -11.86
CA LYS A 133 -13.31 -44.54 -11.45
C LYS A 133 -12.60 -43.59 -12.40
N GLU A 134 -13.22 -43.41 -13.56
CA GLU A 134 -13.03 -42.20 -14.36
C GLU A 134 -13.13 -41.01 -13.41
N SER A 135 -12.10 -40.17 -13.42
CA SER A 135 -12.05 -38.95 -12.63
C SER A 135 -13.16 -38.02 -13.13
N ILE A 136 -14.29 -37.96 -12.41
CA ILE A 136 -15.44 -37.06 -12.67
C ILE A 136 -15.11 -35.64 -12.18
N LEU A 137 -13.87 -35.20 -12.32
CA LEU A 137 -13.47 -33.83 -12.00
C LEU A 137 -13.10 -33.15 -13.32
N PRO A 138 -13.96 -32.25 -13.83
CA PRO A 138 -13.61 -31.40 -14.96
C PRO A 138 -12.27 -30.72 -14.68
N SER A 139 -11.36 -30.77 -15.64
CA SER A 139 -10.01 -30.18 -15.53
C SER A 139 -10.04 -28.68 -15.19
N GLU A 140 -11.15 -27.99 -15.46
CA GLU A 140 -11.41 -26.61 -15.03
C GLU A 140 -11.42 -26.46 -13.50
N ILE A 141 -11.99 -27.40 -12.74
CA ILE A 141 -12.05 -27.33 -11.27
C ILE A 141 -10.66 -27.53 -10.66
N VAL A 142 -9.83 -28.38 -11.27
CA VAL A 142 -8.44 -28.62 -10.85
C VAL A 142 -7.57 -27.38 -11.11
N ALA A 143 -7.82 -26.63 -12.17
CA ALA A 143 -7.15 -25.36 -12.42
C ALA A 143 -7.55 -24.28 -11.40
N MET A 144 -8.85 -24.19 -11.05
CA MET A 144 -9.33 -23.24 -10.04
C MET A 144 -8.87 -23.56 -8.60
N MET A 145 -8.65 -24.84 -8.26
CA MET A 145 -8.10 -25.22 -6.94
C MET A 145 -6.58 -25.01 -6.82
N LYS A 146 -5.83 -25.00 -7.92
CA LYS A 146 -4.37 -24.80 -7.90
C LYS A 146 -3.93 -23.33 -7.74
N ASP A 147 -4.84 -22.38 -7.92
CA ASP A 147 -4.57 -20.95 -7.71
C ASP A 147 -4.91 -20.46 -6.31
N GLN A 148 -5.35 -21.37 -5.42
CA GLN A 148 -5.58 -21.06 -4.01
C GLN A 148 -4.24 -20.96 -3.27
N ARG A 149 -3.57 -19.81 -3.40
CA ARG A 149 -2.48 -19.41 -2.51
C ARG A 149 -3.02 -19.38 -1.09
N THR A 150 -2.51 -20.28 -0.24
CA THR A 150 -2.97 -20.39 1.14
C THR A 150 -2.40 -19.24 1.98
N PRO A 151 -3.23 -18.55 2.78
CA PRO A 151 -2.74 -17.52 3.70
C PRO A 151 -1.83 -18.17 4.76
N ASP A 152 -0.65 -17.58 5.00
CA ASP A 152 0.35 -18.14 5.92
C ASP A 152 0.04 -17.79 7.37
N LEU A 153 -0.80 -18.61 8.02
CA LEU A 153 -1.25 -18.38 9.40
C LEU A 153 -0.09 -18.33 10.43
N ARG A 154 1.07 -18.94 10.14
CA ARG A 154 2.22 -18.90 11.06
C ARG A 154 2.89 -17.54 11.14
N ARG A 155 2.85 -16.75 10.06
CA ARG A 155 3.31 -15.35 10.06
C ARG A 155 2.26 -14.41 10.66
N LEU A 156 0.98 -14.83 10.72
CA LEU A 156 -0.06 -14.06 11.39
C LEU A 156 0.10 -14.03 12.92
N ASP A 157 0.63 -15.10 13.53
CA ASP A 157 0.85 -15.13 14.98
C ASP A 157 1.95 -14.15 15.45
N GLU A 158 2.89 -13.78 14.55
CA GLU A 158 3.87 -12.70 14.77
C GLU A 158 3.27 -11.31 14.48
N LEU A 159 2.14 -11.24 13.77
CA LEU A 159 1.43 -10.03 13.37
C LEU A 159 0.19 -9.83 14.24
N VAL A 160 0.39 -9.54 15.53
CA VAL A 160 -0.65 -8.87 16.30
C VAL A 160 -0.76 -7.45 15.74
N VAL A 161 -1.61 -7.27 14.73
CA VAL A 161 -1.84 -6.03 13.99
C VAL A 161 -2.47 -5.00 14.92
N VAL A 162 -1.65 -4.38 15.75
CA VAL A 162 -2.00 -3.13 16.43
C VAL A 162 -1.38 -2.04 15.58
N SER A 163 -2.11 -1.57 14.56
CA SER A 163 -1.73 -0.28 13.98
C SER A 163 -1.79 0.74 15.11
N THR A 164 -0.67 1.38 15.42
CA THR A 164 -0.59 2.49 16.38
C THR A 164 -1.23 3.78 15.84
N ASP A 165 -1.80 3.68 14.64
CA ASP A 165 -2.50 4.72 13.93
C ASP A 165 -3.66 5.27 14.76
N HIS A 166 -3.68 6.58 14.92
CA HIS A 166 -4.71 7.28 15.68
C HIS A 166 -5.21 8.51 14.94
N ASN A 167 -6.47 8.85 15.17
CA ASN A 167 -7.07 10.00 14.50
C ASN A 167 -6.71 11.29 15.26
N LEU A 168 -6.11 12.23 14.54
CA LEU A 168 -5.99 13.61 14.96
C LEU A 168 -7.28 14.34 14.62
N ILE A 169 -7.91 14.97 15.61
CA ILE A 169 -9.18 15.67 15.43
C ILE A 169 -9.03 17.14 15.82
N HIS A 170 -9.24 18.03 14.84
CA HIS A 170 -9.36 19.47 15.02
C HIS A 170 -8.22 20.10 15.84
N ARG A 171 -6.97 19.70 15.58
CA ARG A 171 -5.83 20.33 16.23
C ARG A 171 -5.41 21.57 15.48
N THR A 172 -5.24 22.66 16.22
CA THR A 172 -4.71 23.91 15.67
C THR A 172 -3.19 23.86 15.76
N GLY A 173 -2.52 24.34 14.72
CA GLY A 173 -1.07 24.46 14.72
C GLY A 173 -0.56 25.20 13.50
N LEU A 174 0.76 25.20 13.35
CA LEU A 174 1.46 25.78 12.22
C LEU A 174 1.88 24.69 11.25
N ILE A 175 1.73 24.97 9.95
CA ILE A 175 2.31 24.16 8.89
C ILE A 175 3.50 24.95 8.34
N GLU A 176 4.67 24.33 8.35
CA GLU A 176 5.91 24.92 7.87
C GLU A 176 6.55 24.00 6.83
N ARG A 177 7.19 24.60 5.82
CA ARG A 177 8.02 23.85 4.88
C ARG A 177 9.44 23.73 5.46
N ARG A 178 9.95 22.50 5.59
CA ARG A 178 11.31 22.19 6.00
C ARG A 178 12.00 21.42 4.87
N GLY A 179 12.73 22.13 4.01
CA GLY A 179 13.26 21.54 2.78
C GLY A 179 12.14 21.21 1.81
N ASP A 180 12.05 19.95 1.38
CA ASP A 180 10.96 19.45 0.53
C ASP A 180 9.76 18.91 1.34
N GLU A 181 9.93 18.76 2.65
CA GLU A 181 8.87 18.21 3.52
C GLU A 181 8.00 19.31 4.11
N MET A 182 6.73 19.00 4.29
CA MET A 182 5.78 19.83 4.99
C MET A 182 5.56 19.25 6.39
N VAL A 183 5.68 20.09 7.41
CA VAL A 183 5.61 19.65 8.80
C VAL A 183 4.52 20.42 9.53
N PHE A 184 3.63 19.69 10.20
CA PHE A 184 2.63 20.26 11.10
C PHE A 184 3.12 20.20 12.54
N THR A 185 3.10 21.36 13.22
CA THR A 185 3.41 21.46 14.64
C THR A 185 2.17 22.01 15.35
N PRO A 186 1.50 21.21 16.20
CA PRO A 186 0.37 21.68 17.00
C PRO A 186 0.76 22.85 17.90
N ASP A 187 -0.18 23.78 18.08
CA ASP A 187 -0.04 24.84 19.07
C ASP A 187 -0.23 24.23 20.47
N ALA A 188 0.64 24.58 21.43
CA ALA A 188 0.64 24.04 22.80
C ALA A 188 -0.46 24.63 23.69
N PHE A 189 -1.70 24.76 23.20
CA PHE A 189 -2.82 25.29 23.98
C PHE A 189 -3.60 24.17 24.65
N GLY A 190 -3.21 23.87 25.90
CA GLY A 190 -4.00 23.11 26.86
C GLY A 190 -3.84 21.59 26.76
N GLN A 191 -3.29 21.01 27.83
CA GLN A 191 -3.02 19.59 28.08
C GLN A 191 -1.82 19.01 27.33
N ASN A 192 -0.70 18.82 28.03
CA ASN A 192 0.42 17.89 27.75
C ASN A 192 0.58 17.41 26.30
N VAL A 193 0.57 18.32 25.33
CA VAL A 193 0.96 17.99 23.96
C VAL A 193 2.47 18.02 24.02
N ALA A 194 3.08 16.84 24.02
CA ALA A 194 4.50 16.73 23.70
C ALA A 194 4.79 17.59 22.46
N LYS A 195 6.00 18.15 22.37
CA LYS A 195 6.45 18.94 21.20
C LYS A 195 6.61 18.00 19.99
N GLU A 196 5.54 17.35 19.60
CA GLU A 196 5.47 16.42 18.50
C GLU A 196 5.19 17.22 17.24
N SER A 197 6.09 17.07 16.28
CA SER A 197 5.92 17.58 14.93
C SER A 197 5.59 16.39 14.03
N TYR A 198 4.62 16.55 13.16
CA TYR A 198 4.17 15.50 12.24
C TYR A 198 4.59 15.84 10.81
N ARG A 199 5.27 14.91 10.14
CA ARG A 199 5.55 15.02 8.69
C ARG A 199 4.27 14.76 7.91
N LEU A 200 3.88 15.68 7.03
CA LEU A 200 2.65 15.58 6.27
C LEU A 200 2.84 14.65 5.08
N LEU A 201 1.97 13.65 4.98
CA LEU A 201 1.99 12.67 3.89
C LEU A 201 1.38 13.24 2.60
N PRO A 202 1.90 12.85 1.42
CA PRO A 202 1.34 13.20 0.11
C PRO A 202 -0.15 12.88 -0.05
N CYS A 203 -0.97 13.92 -0.21
CA CYS A 203 -2.39 13.84 -0.57
C CYS A 203 -2.92 15.18 -1.13
N GLN A 204 -4.14 15.20 -1.66
CA GLN A 204 -4.77 16.39 -2.24
C GLN A 204 -4.97 17.46 -1.18
N THR A 205 -5.27 17.07 0.07
CA THR A 205 -5.38 18.04 1.17
C THR A 205 -4.07 18.79 1.40
N LEU A 206 -2.94 18.08 1.40
CA LEU A 206 -1.62 18.70 1.48
C LEU A 206 -1.36 19.63 0.29
N LEU A 207 -1.67 19.18 -0.92
CA LEU A 207 -1.52 20.00 -2.13
C LEU A 207 -2.37 21.29 -2.09
N ALA A 208 -3.59 21.21 -1.57
CA ALA A 208 -4.46 22.37 -1.38
C ALA A 208 -3.87 23.36 -0.37
N VAL A 209 -3.34 22.86 0.74
CA VAL A 209 -2.63 23.66 1.74
C VAL A 209 -1.42 24.37 1.12
N GLU A 210 -0.58 23.65 0.38
CA GLU A 210 0.60 24.23 -0.29
C GLU A 210 0.21 25.36 -1.25
N ARG A 211 -0.81 25.13 -2.08
CA ARG A 211 -1.33 26.16 -3.00
C ARG A 211 -1.87 27.38 -2.26
N GLN A 212 -2.51 27.18 -1.11
CA GLN A 212 -3.00 28.28 -0.28
C GLN A 212 -1.86 29.07 0.38
N MET A 213 -0.83 28.38 0.88
CA MET A 213 0.35 29.01 1.47
C MET A 213 1.12 29.84 0.44
N GLN A 214 1.27 29.36 -0.79
CA GLN A 214 1.92 30.12 -1.87
C GLN A 214 1.21 31.44 -2.21
N ARG A 215 -0.10 31.52 -1.99
CA ARG A 215 -0.92 32.72 -2.25
C ARG A 215 -0.95 33.69 -1.07
N THR A 216 -0.49 33.28 0.09
CA THR A 216 -0.66 34.02 1.35
C THR A 216 0.69 34.41 1.91
N LEU A 217 0.89 35.70 2.18
CA LEU A 217 2.09 36.17 2.86
C LEU A 217 2.00 35.90 4.38
N GLY A 218 3.03 35.29 4.94
CA GLY A 218 3.17 35.07 6.38
C GLY A 218 2.78 33.69 6.90
N ARG A 219 3.11 33.42 8.17
CA ARG A 219 2.80 32.16 8.85
C ARG A 219 1.30 32.06 9.12
N SER A 220 0.67 31.02 8.58
CA SER A 220 -0.77 30.77 8.76
C SER A 220 -0.98 29.60 9.70
N ARG A 221 -1.97 29.74 10.59
CA ARG A 221 -2.45 28.65 11.43
C ARG A 221 -3.47 27.83 10.67
N TYR A 222 -3.49 26.53 10.96
CA TYR A 222 -4.40 25.57 10.39
C TYR A 222 -5.02 24.74 11.50
N VAL A 223 -6.32 24.47 11.39
CA VAL A 223 -6.99 23.37 12.08
C VAL A 223 -6.93 22.16 11.17
N ILE A 224 -6.25 21.10 11.63
CA ILE A 224 -6.05 19.87 10.89
C ILE A 224 -6.77 18.70 11.57
N SER A 225 -7.35 17.83 10.74
CA SER A 225 -7.77 16.48 11.11
C SER A 225 -7.19 15.47 10.13
N GLY A 226 -6.82 14.29 10.62
CA GLY A 226 -6.17 13.27 9.80
C GLY A 226 -5.83 12.01 10.59
N VAL A 227 -5.10 11.10 9.94
CA VAL A 227 -4.57 9.89 10.57
C VAL A 227 -3.11 10.12 10.89
N ILE A 228 -2.74 9.99 12.17
CA ILE A 228 -1.35 9.94 12.59
C ILE A 228 -0.90 8.49 12.51
N THR A 229 0.31 8.28 12.02
CA THR A 229 0.95 6.98 11.91
C THR A 229 2.44 7.12 12.24
N GLU A 230 3.08 6.03 12.62
CA GLU A 230 4.50 5.98 12.92
C GLU A 230 5.22 5.14 11.86
N TYR A 231 6.42 5.55 11.49
CA TYR A 231 7.31 4.78 10.61
C TYR A 231 8.76 5.08 11.01
N GLU A 232 9.54 4.05 11.36
CA GLU A 232 10.94 4.19 11.80
C GLU A 232 11.13 5.18 12.97
N GLY A 233 10.19 5.18 13.92
CA GLY A 233 10.23 6.10 15.08
C GLY A 233 9.87 7.55 14.76
N GLN A 234 9.46 7.86 13.53
CA GLN A 234 9.02 9.19 13.13
C GLN A 234 7.50 9.25 12.96
N MET A 235 6.93 10.38 13.39
CA MET A 235 5.48 10.60 13.33
C MET A 235 5.09 11.28 12.02
N TYR A 236 4.18 10.64 11.30
CA TYR A 236 3.59 11.11 10.05
C TYR A 236 2.11 11.40 10.25
N LEU A 237 1.57 12.33 9.47
CA LEU A 237 0.16 12.70 9.47
C LEU A 237 -0.34 12.70 8.03
N LEU A 238 -1.34 11.87 7.73
CA LEU A 238 -2.13 11.97 6.51
C LEU A 238 -3.28 12.96 6.76
N PRO A 239 -3.18 14.22 6.27
CA PRO A 239 -4.24 15.19 6.51
C PRO A 239 -5.45 14.81 5.66
N ARG A 240 -6.62 14.68 6.31
CA ARG A 240 -7.93 14.50 5.65
C ARG A 240 -8.70 15.81 5.53
N ARG A 241 -8.39 16.76 6.40
CA ARG A 241 -8.96 18.10 6.39
C ARG A 241 -7.93 19.07 6.96
N ALA A 242 -7.73 20.18 6.28
CA ALA A 242 -6.94 21.30 6.78
C ALA A 242 -7.65 22.61 6.44
N VAL A 243 -7.98 23.39 7.46
CA VAL A 243 -8.67 24.67 7.29
C VAL A 243 -7.83 25.75 7.94
N ARG A 244 -7.52 26.81 7.18
CA ARG A 244 -6.81 27.97 7.71
C ARG A 244 -7.65 28.65 8.79
N THR A 245 -7.06 28.92 9.94
CA THR A 245 -7.67 29.73 11.00
C THR A 245 -7.11 31.15 10.98
N TYR A 246 -8.00 32.12 11.18
CA TYR A 246 -7.65 33.52 11.30
C TYR A 246 -7.62 33.86 12.79
N SER A 247 -6.47 34.24 13.32
CA SER A 247 -6.45 34.89 14.63
C SER A 247 -6.93 36.32 14.43
N HIS A 248 -8.13 36.64 14.92
CA HIS A 248 -8.69 38.00 14.89
C HIS A 248 -7.99 38.95 15.89
N GLY A 249 -6.65 38.98 15.94
CA GLY A 249 -5.86 39.94 16.72
C GLY A 249 -6.05 39.97 18.25
N ASN A 250 -7.03 39.25 18.81
CA ASN A 250 -7.45 39.39 20.20
C ASN A 250 -6.55 38.67 21.22
N PHE A 251 -5.52 37.96 20.77
CA PHE A 251 -4.61 37.19 21.64
C PHE A 251 -3.15 37.27 21.16
N THR A 252 -2.63 38.48 21.03
CA THR A 252 -1.17 38.70 20.91
C THR A 252 -0.72 39.45 22.17
N PRO A 253 0.17 38.89 23.02
CA PRO A 253 0.93 39.67 23.98
C PRO A 253 1.95 40.58 23.29
#